data_AF-A0A151Z7W6-F1
#
_entry.id   AF-A0A151Z7W6-F1
#
_cell.length_a   1.000
_cell.length_b   1.000
_cell.length_c   1.000
_cell.angle_alpha   90.00
_cell.angle_beta   90.00
_cell.angle_gamma   90.00
#
_symmetry.space_group_name_H-M   'P 1'
#
loop_
_entity.id
_entity.type
_entity.pdbx_description
1 polymer ?
#
loop_
_entity_poly.entity_id
_entity_poly.type
_entity_poly.pdbx_seq_one_letter_code
_entity_poly.pdbx_strand_id
1 'polypeptide(L)'
;MFFWIPLSPSKNTLIKRIFLNIKVPWEILQLSFLTNQTKIYNFVTTIEKISIGTYKRIRRTQDNKIKEQDNKIKKQDVKIGEQNDKINEQNDKISAQNHRIGQQNIKIKKQDSILSDLTKRMDGFIETVKTTTNENTNLRKNDRKPVQQTLVPQQQQQQQTLGMIQPNQTISVTFDLNALINAEREREFRYEKLLEEFAKDIAILKSQIVSLENKLKQATDDLENLKPKPEMLVLGELARQYEKAVCRAIFGYNTRIFTLQGMDSRVIGKPELSTKWAEEKAKINWDEDLEITIKILKENRLPFSHPLVTADNEPITKEYIKTIAKKHITNKDPGFEQTLSDINRLLGALENHNKNTLFKN
;
A
#
# COMPACT_ATOMS: atom_id res chain seq x y z
N MET A 1 -11.38 34.73 -31.48
CA MET A 1 -10.61 34.68 -32.73
C MET A 1 -11.39 33.78 -33.69
N PHE A 2 -12.15 34.33 -34.63
CA PHE A 2 -12.90 33.54 -35.61
C PHE A 2 -11.92 33.05 -36.67
N PHE A 3 -11.63 31.75 -36.69
CA PHE A 3 -10.86 31.14 -37.78
C PHE A 3 -11.77 31.00 -38.99
N TRP A 4 -11.77 32.00 -39.86
CA TRP A 4 -12.34 31.89 -41.20
C TRP A 4 -11.36 31.03 -42.01
N ILE A 5 -11.72 29.78 -42.30
CA ILE A 5 -10.93 28.91 -43.18
C ILE A 5 -11.31 29.28 -44.62
N PRO A 6 -10.46 29.96 -45.40
CA PRO A 6 -10.77 30.27 -46.78
C PRO A 6 -10.83 28.96 -47.59
N LEU A 7 -12.03 28.61 -48.07
CA LEU A 7 -12.19 27.53 -49.04
C LEU A 7 -11.54 27.94 -50.36
N SER A 8 -10.82 27.02 -51.01
CA SER A 8 -10.18 27.29 -52.30
C SER A 8 -11.23 27.73 -53.36
N PRO A 9 -10.87 28.63 -54.30
CA PRO A 9 -11.79 29.14 -55.32
C PRO A 9 -12.50 28.04 -56.13
N SER A 10 -11.83 26.90 -56.35
CA SER A 10 -12.38 25.74 -57.06
C SER A 10 -13.52 25.05 -56.31
N LYS A 11 -13.43 24.89 -54.99
CA LYS A 11 -14.48 24.26 -54.16
C LYS A 11 -15.71 25.16 -54.03
N ASN A 12 -15.49 26.47 -54.02
CA ASN A 12 -16.55 27.47 -53.97
C ASN A 12 -17.45 27.43 -55.23
N THR A 13 -16.87 27.08 -56.38
CA THR A 13 -17.61 27.00 -57.66
C THR A 13 -18.46 25.73 -57.75
N LEU A 14 -17.95 24.60 -57.24
CA LEU A 14 -18.69 23.33 -57.21
C LEU A 14 -19.86 23.38 -56.22
N ILE A 15 -19.63 23.95 -55.04
CA ILE A 15 -20.67 24.19 -54.02
C ILE A 15 -21.76 25.10 -54.60
N LYS A 16 -21.40 26.22 -55.24
CA LYS A 16 -22.37 27.10 -55.91
C LYS A 16 -23.21 26.38 -56.98
N ARG A 17 -22.62 25.46 -57.78
CA ARG A 17 -23.36 24.69 -58.80
C ARG A 17 -24.35 23.68 -58.20
N ILE A 18 -23.97 23.00 -57.12
CA ILE A 18 -24.87 22.07 -56.42
C ILE A 18 -26.04 22.82 -55.77
N PHE A 19 -25.77 24.02 -55.24
CA PHE A 19 -26.80 24.84 -54.59
C PHE A 19 -27.71 25.59 -55.56
N LEU A 20 -27.29 25.89 -56.80
CA LEU A 20 -28.14 26.52 -57.82
C LEU A 20 -29.35 25.64 -58.23
N ASN A 21 -29.29 24.32 -58.03
CA ASN A 21 -30.41 23.40 -58.31
C ASN A 21 -31.40 23.27 -57.14
N ILE A 22 -31.07 23.78 -55.96
CA ILE A 22 -31.92 23.75 -54.77
C ILE A 22 -32.43 25.18 -54.56
N LYS A 23 -33.73 25.42 -54.74
CA LYS A 23 -34.40 26.74 -54.65
C LYS A 23 -34.40 27.36 -53.23
N VAL A 24 -33.39 27.08 -52.41
CA VAL A 24 -33.24 27.63 -51.05
C VAL A 24 -32.33 28.86 -51.13
N PRO A 25 -32.80 30.06 -50.74
CA PRO A 25 -31.97 31.26 -50.68
C PRO A 25 -30.70 31.04 -49.85
N TRP A 26 -29.56 31.49 -50.37
CA TRP A 26 -28.24 31.32 -49.74
C TRP A 26 -28.18 31.91 -48.32
N GLU A 27 -28.96 32.96 -48.07
CA GLU A 27 -29.13 33.62 -46.78
C GLU A 27 -29.67 32.65 -45.72
N ILE A 28 -30.60 31.75 -46.08
CA ILE A 28 -31.15 30.74 -45.16
C ILE A 28 -30.08 29.71 -44.78
N LEU A 29 -29.22 29.34 -45.73
CA LEU A 29 -28.10 28.43 -45.47
C LEU A 29 -27.03 29.06 -44.59
N GLN A 30 -26.70 30.34 -44.80
CA GLN A 30 -25.79 31.07 -43.93
C GLN A 30 -26.33 31.21 -42.50
N LEU A 31 -27.62 31.54 -42.35
CA LEU A 31 -28.27 31.65 -41.05
C LEU A 31 -28.32 30.29 -40.32
N SER A 32 -28.65 29.21 -41.02
CA SER A 32 -28.65 27.86 -40.42
C SER A 32 -27.25 27.41 -40.00
N PHE A 33 -26.22 27.71 -40.80
CA PHE A 33 -24.83 27.43 -40.46
C PHE A 33 -24.37 28.21 -39.22
N LEU A 34 -24.61 29.52 -39.17
CA LEU A 34 -24.28 30.36 -37.99
C LEU A 34 -25.04 29.91 -36.74
N THR A 35 -26.32 29.53 -36.89
CA THR A 35 -27.13 28.98 -35.80
C THR A 35 -26.54 27.68 -35.28
N ASN A 36 -26.11 26.78 -36.17
CA ASN A 36 -25.47 25.52 -35.79
C ASN A 36 -24.10 25.73 -35.14
N GLN A 37 -23.29 26.67 -35.64
CA GLN A 37 -22.02 27.04 -34.99
C GLN A 37 -22.24 27.56 -33.58
N THR A 38 -23.25 28.41 -33.38
CA THR A 38 -23.60 28.95 -32.05
C THR A 38 -24.07 27.83 -31.11
N LYS A 39 -24.89 26.90 -31.60
CA LYS A 39 -25.31 25.71 -30.82
C LYS A 39 -24.13 24.84 -30.42
N ILE A 40 -23.20 24.57 -31.33
CA ILE A 40 -21.98 23.80 -31.05
C ILE A 40 -21.12 24.52 -30.01
N TYR A 41 -20.89 25.82 -30.17
CA TYR A 41 -20.12 26.62 -29.22
C TYR A 41 -20.73 26.59 -27.80
N ASN A 42 -22.04 26.79 -27.70
CA ASN A 42 -22.75 26.73 -26.42
C ASN A 42 -22.70 25.33 -25.81
N PHE A 43 -22.80 24.28 -26.63
CA PHE A 43 -22.66 22.89 -26.18
C PHE A 43 -21.26 22.62 -25.62
N VAL A 44 -20.20 22.95 -26.38
CA VAL A 44 -18.80 22.78 -25.93
C VAL A 44 -18.56 23.55 -24.63
N THR A 45 -19.00 24.80 -24.55
CA THR A 45 -18.88 25.63 -23.33
C THR A 45 -19.62 25.01 -22.14
N THR A 46 -20.76 24.36 -22.37
CA THR A 46 -21.52 23.66 -21.32
C THR A 46 -20.78 22.43 -20.83
N ILE A 47 -20.24 21.62 -21.74
CA ILE A 47 -19.43 20.44 -21.40
C ILE A 47 -18.18 20.84 -20.61
N GLU A 48 -17.49 21.91 -21.00
CA GLU A 48 -16.33 22.43 -20.24
C GLU A 48 -16.72 22.83 -18.82
N LYS A 49 -17.83 23.55 -18.64
CA LYS A 49 -18.34 23.93 -17.30
C LYS A 49 -18.66 22.71 -16.43
N ILE A 50 -19.30 21.68 -17.02
CA ILE A 50 -19.62 20.42 -16.32
C ILE A 50 -18.33 19.68 -15.93
N SER A 51 -17.36 19.61 -16.84
CA SER A 51 -16.06 18.96 -16.62
C SER A 51 -15.29 19.65 -15.47
N ILE A 52 -15.19 20.98 -15.50
CA ILE A 52 -14.56 21.78 -14.44
C ILE A 52 -15.29 21.60 -13.10
N GLY A 53 -16.62 21.58 -13.11
CA GLY A 53 -17.45 21.35 -11.93
C GLY A 53 -17.21 19.98 -11.31
N THR A 54 -17.11 18.95 -12.14
CA THR A 54 -16.85 17.56 -11.73
C THR A 54 -15.45 17.44 -11.12
N TYR A 55 -14.44 17.99 -11.77
CA TYR A 55 -13.06 17.98 -11.26
C TYR A 55 -12.96 18.69 -9.90
N LYS A 56 -13.60 19.85 -9.73
CA LYS A 56 -13.66 20.56 -8.43
C LYS A 56 -14.32 19.72 -7.34
N ARG A 57 -15.38 18.96 -7.67
CA ARG A 57 -16.06 18.08 -6.71
C ARG A 57 -15.17 16.91 -6.29
N ILE A 58 -14.52 16.25 -7.25
CA ILE A 58 -13.59 15.15 -6.99
C ILE A 58 -12.44 15.62 -6.08
N ARG A 59 -11.83 16.77 -6.41
CA ARG A 59 -10.75 17.36 -5.60
C ARG A 59 -11.18 17.65 -4.16
N ARG A 60 -12.35 18.28 -3.96
CA ARG A 60 -12.89 18.53 -2.60
C ARG A 60 -13.13 17.25 -1.81
N THR A 61 -13.64 16.19 -2.47
CA THR A 61 -13.84 14.90 -1.82
C THR A 61 -12.50 14.27 -1.41
N GLN A 62 -11.46 14.39 -2.25
CA GLN A 62 -10.12 13.93 -1.91
C GLN A 62 -9.52 14.73 -0.75
N ASP A 63 -9.61 16.06 -0.78
CA ASP A 63 -9.13 16.94 0.29
C ASP A 63 -9.81 16.61 1.63
N ASN A 64 -11.12 16.34 1.62
CA ASN A 64 -11.86 15.93 2.81
C ASN A 64 -11.39 14.56 3.35
N LYS A 65 -11.11 13.59 2.47
CA LYS A 65 -10.58 12.27 2.87
C LYS A 65 -9.18 12.41 3.50
N ILE A 66 -8.32 13.23 2.92
CA ILE A 66 -6.98 13.51 3.47
C ILE A 66 -7.11 14.15 4.85
N LYS A 67 -7.97 15.16 5.00
CA LYS A 67 -8.22 15.82 6.29
C LYS A 67 -8.77 14.87 7.35
N GLU A 68 -9.61 13.92 6.98
CA GLU A 68 -10.11 12.89 7.90
C GLU A 68 -9.00 11.95 8.36
N GLN A 69 -8.10 11.55 7.45
CA GLN A 69 -6.93 10.72 7.76
C GLN A 69 -5.95 11.46 8.69
N ASP A 70 -5.65 12.73 8.41
CA ASP A 70 -4.81 13.57 9.27
C ASP A 70 -5.37 13.67 10.69
N ASN A 71 -6.70 13.83 10.82
CA ASN A 71 -7.35 13.85 12.12
C ASN A 71 -7.28 12.50 12.86
N LYS A 72 -7.32 11.38 12.13
CA LYS A 72 -7.13 10.04 12.71
C LYS A 72 -5.70 9.85 13.22
N ILE A 73 -4.70 10.28 12.44
CA ILE A 73 -3.29 10.24 12.84
C ILE A 73 -3.06 11.09 14.10
N LYS A 74 -3.53 12.34 14.11
CA LYS A 74 -3.41 13.22 15.29
C LYS A 74 -4.01 12.62 16.55
N LYS A 75 -5.16 11.93 16.44
CA LYS A 75 -5.77 11.23 17.59
C LYS A 75 -4.93 10.05 18.07
N GLN A 76 -4.26 9.35 17.16
CA GLN A 76 -3.34 8.26 17.52
C GLN A 76 -2.09 8.81 18.20
N ASP A 77 -1.51 9.91 17.69
CA ASP A 77 -0.34 10.55 18.30
C ASP A 77 -0.62 10.99 19.75
N VAL A 78 -1.80 11.57 20.01
CA VAL A 78 -2.22 11.92 21.38
C VAL A 78 -2.29 10.69 22.28
N LYS A 79 -2.88 9.58 21.79
CA LYS A 79 -2.94 8.33 22.56
C LYS A 79 -1.56 7.75 22.87
N ILE A 80 -0.62 7.82 21.91
CA ILE A 80 0.76 7.39 22.11
C ILE A 80 1.45 8.27 23.16
N GLY A 81 1.22 9.60 23.12
CA GLY A 81 1.69 10.53 24.15
C GLY A 81 1.21 10.15 25.55
N GLU A 82 -0.09 9.95 25.72
CA GLU A 82 -0.68 9.52 27.01
C GLU A 82 -0.13 8.18 27.51
N GLN A 83 0.17 7.24 26.61
CA GLN A 83 0.80 5.97 26.97
C GLN A 83 2.24 6.14 27.42
N ASN A 84 3.01 6.98 26.74
CA ASN A 84 4.38 7.30 27.12
C ASN A 84 4.44 7.96 28.50
N ASP A 85 3.52 8.87 28.80
CA ASP A 85 3.43 9.51 30.12
C ASP A 85 3.18 8.48 31.23
N LYS A 86 2.28 7.51 31.00
CA LYS A 86 2.04 6.40 31.94
C LYS A 86 3.26 5.51 32.14
N ILE A 87 4.00 5.21 31.08
CA ILE A 87 5.24 4.43 31.16
C ILE A 87 6.29 5.18 31.98
N ASN A 88 6.44 6.50 31.77
CA ASN A 88 7.36 7.32 32.54
C ASN A 88 6.99 7.34 34.03
N GLU A 89 5.72 7.49 34.37
CA GLU A 89 5.25 7.43 35.77
C GLU A 89 5.55 6.07 36.43
N GLN A 90 5.40 4.97 35.67
CA GLN A 90 5.75 3.63 36.16
C GLN A 90 7.26 3.47 36.36
N ASN A 91 8.07 3.98 35.44
CA ASN A 91 9.53 3.96 35.55
C ASN A 91 10.01 4.74 36.79
N ASP A 92 9.41 5.88 37.08
CA ASP A 92 9.71 6.66 38.28
C ASP A 92 9.36 5.89 39.57
N LYS A 93 8.22 5.19 39.59
CA LYS A 93 7.84 4.32 40.72
C LYS A 93 8.83 3.17 40.91
N ILE A 94 9.26 2.53 39.83
CA ILE A 94 10.27 1.45 39.87
C ILE A 94 11.61 1.99 40.38
N SER A 95 12.05 3.16 39.89
CA SER A 95 13.28 3.81 40.33
C SER A 95 13.26 4.12 41.83
N ALA A 96 12.15 4.66 42.34
CA ALA A 96 11.96 4.91 43.77
C ALA A 96 11.97 3.63 44.61
N GLN A 97 11.37 2.53 44.13
CA GLN A 97 11.43 1.23 44.79
C GLN A 97 12.85 0.66 44.82
N ASN A 98 13.58 0.72 43.71
CA ASN A 98 14.97 0.28 43.62
C ASN A 98 15.87 1.04 44.59
N HIS A 99 15.67 2.36 44.74
CA HIS A 99 16.37 3.14 45.74
C HIS A 99 16.08 2.64 47.17
N ARG A 100 14.81 2.34 47.50
CA ARG A 100 14.45 1.82 48.83
C ARG A 100 15.11 0.46 49.11
N ILE A 101 15.12 -0.45 48.13
CA ILE A 101 15.80 -1.74 48.22
C ILE A 101 17.31 -1.55 48.44
N GLY A 102 17.93 -0.64 47.68
CA GLY A 102 19.34 -0.31 47.85
C GLY A 102 19.68 0.14 49.27
N GLN A 103 18.86 1.00 49.87
CA GLN A 103 19.02 1.44 51.26
C GLN A 103 18.84 0.32 52.28
N GLN A 104 17.89 -0.60 52.06
CA GLN A 104 17.72 -1.78 52.90
C GLN A 104 18.93 -2.73 52.82
N ASN A 105 19.46 -2.96 51.61
CA ASN A 105 20.66 -3.78 51.42
C ASN A 105 21.89 -3.20 52.14
N ILE A 106 22.04 -1.87 52.18
CA ILE A 106 23.11 -1.21 52.96
C ILE A 106 22.93 -1.49 54.46
N LYS A 107 21.70 -1.44 54.98
CA LYS A 107 21.43 -1.75 56.39
C LYS A 107 21.75 -3.20 56.74
N ILE A 108 21.35 -4.15 55.87
CA ILE A 108 21.65 -5.58 56.06
C ILE A 108 23.16 -5.80 56.08
N LYS A 109 23.90 -5.27 55.10
CA LYS A 109 25.37 -5.38 55.09
C LYS A 109 26.03 -4.84 56.36
N LYS A 110 25.50 -3.75 56.92
CA LYS A 110 25.98 -3.20 58.20
C LYS A 110 25.69 -4.15 59.36
N GLN A 111 24.51 -4.77 59.41
CA GLN A 111 24.18 -5.78 60.42
C GLN A 111 25.05 -7.03 60.30
N ASP A 112 25.27 -7.52 59.08
CA ASP A 112 26.15 -8.67 58.82
C ASP A 112 27.58 -8.39 59.27
N SER A 113 28.08 -7.17 59.05
CA SER A 113 29.39 -6.74 59.56
C SER A 113 29.45 -6.76 61.08
N ILE A 114 28.41 -6.28 61.77
CA ILE A 114 28.34 -6.29 63.24
C ILE A 114 28.30 -7.73 63.77
N LEU A 115 27.51 -8.59 63.15
CA LEU A 115 27.43 -10.01 63.52
C LEU A 115 28.77 -10.71 63.32
N SER A 116 29.44 -10.47 62.18
CA SER A 116 30.77 -11.02 61.91
C SER A 116 31.80 -10.60 62.97
N ASP A 117 31.81 -9.33 63.37
CA ASP A 117 32.71 -8.84 64.42
C ASP A 117 32.38 -9.43 65.79
N LEU A 118 31.09 -9.62 66.11
CA LEU A 118 30.66 -10.27 67.34
C LEU A 118 31.10 -11.74 67.38
N THR A 119 30.94 -12.47 66.29
CA THR A 119 31.40 -13.87 66.16
C THR A 119 32.91 -13.97 66.42
N LYS A 120 33.72 -13.11 65.79
CA LYS A 120 35.18 -13.06 66.04
C LYS A 120 35.51 -12.81 67.52
N ARG A 121 34.78 -11.92 68.19
CA ARG A 121 34.97 -11.66 69.64
C ARG A 121 34.60 -12.87 70.49
N MET A 122 33.49 -13.55 70.17
CA MET A 122 33.08 -14.77 70.86
C MET A 122 34.10 -15.89 70.69
N ASP A 123 34.61 -16.09 69.48
CA ASP A 123 35.66 -17.08 69.20
C ASP A 123 36.92 -16.80 70.02
N GLY A 124 37.36 -15.54 70.10
CA GLY A 124 38.48 -15.12 70.95
C GLY A 124 38.23 -15.34 72.45
N PHE A 125 37.00 -15.09 72.93
CA PHE A 125 36.62 -15.36 74.32
C PHE A 125 36.63 -16.86 74.62
N ILE A 126 36.06 -17.69 73.73
CA ILE A 126 36.06 -19.15 73.86
C ILE A 126 37.50 -19.67 73.96
N GLU A 127 38.41 -19.16 73.14
CA GLU A 127 39.82 -19.54 73.19
C GLU A 127 40.48 -19.15 74.53
N THR A 128 40.19 -17.96 75.04
CA THR A 128 40.67 -17.49 76.37
C THR A 128 40.14 -18.37 77.51
N VAL A 129 38.87 -18.80 77.44
CA VAL A 129 38.28 -19.69 78.44
C VAL A 129 38.94 -21.07 78.39
N LYS A 130 39.21 -21.61 77.18
CA LYS A 130 39.92 -22.89 77.03
C LYS A 130 41.31 -22.85 77.64
N THR A 131 42.09 -21.81 77.37
CA THR A 131 43.45 -21.66 77.93
C THR A 131 43.42 -21.57 79.46
N THR A 132 42.55 -20.72 80.03
CA THR A 132 42.40 -20.55 81.48
C THR A 132 41.92 -21.84 82.19
N THR A 133 41.04 -22.61 81.53
CA THR A 133 40.55 -23.89 82.08
C THR A 133 41.66 -24.95 82.09
N ASN A 134 42.51 -24.98 81.07
CA ASN A 134 43.69 -25.85 81.02
C ASN A 134 44.71 -25.47 82.11
N GLU A 135 44.91 -24.17 82.39
CA GLU A 135 45.76 -23.71 83.50
C GLU A 135 45.19 -24.11 84.87
N ASN A 136 43.89 -23.91 85.10
CA ASN A 136 43.23 -24.28 86.36
C ASN A 136 43.17 -25.80 86.60
N THR A 137 43.04 -26.62 85.56
CA THR A 137 43.10 -28.08 85.70
C THR A 137 44.51 -28.56 86.06
N ASN A 138 45.56 -27.84 85.65
CA ASN A 138 46.92 -28.09 86.12
C ASN A 138 47.11 -27.69 87.60
N LEU A 139 46.48 -26.60 88.06
CA LEU A 139 46.52 -26.19 89.47
C LEU A 139 45.71 -27.12 90.40
N ARG A 140 44.55 -27.63 89.96
CA ARG A 140 43.67 -28.50 90.76
C ARG A 140 44.21 -29.92 90.98
N LYS A 141 45.21 -30.38 90.21
CA LYS A 141 45.87 -31.67 90.46
C LYS A 141 46.70 -31.68 91.74
N ASN A 142 47.03 -30.51 92.31
CA ASN A 142 47.83 -30.43 93.53
C ASN A 142 47.02 -30.38 94.83
N ASP A 143 45.73 -30.04 94.80
CA ASP A 143 44.92 -29.93 96.01
C ASP A 143 43.45 -30.28 95.75
N ARG A 144 43.01 -31.51 96.08
CA ARG A 144 41.68 -31.75 96.71
C ARG A 144 41.41 -33.20 97.09
N LYS A 145 41.16 -33.38 98.40
CA LYS A 145 40.35 -34.46 99.03
C LYS A 145 38.85 -34.27 98.71
N PRO A 146 38.04 -35.33 98.77
CA PRO A 146 36.63 -35.29 98.37
C PRO A 146 35.71 -34.77 99.48
N VAL A 147 34.76 -33.90 99.11
CA VAL A 147 33.64 -33.47 99.96
C VAL A 147 32.35 -33.73 99.17
N GLN A 148 31.47 -34.55 99.73
CA GLN A 148 30.09 -34.77 99.27
C GLN A 148 29.20 -33.68 99.87
N GLN A 149 28.31 -33.08 99.08
CA GLN A 149 27.15 -32.37 99.63
C GLN A 149 26.02 -32.20 98.60
N THR A 150 24.87 -31.87 99.17
CA THR A 150 23.52 -32.31 98.83
C THR A 150 22.64 -31.13 98.36
N LEU A 151 21.57 -31.44 97.63
CA LEU A 151 20.21 -30.86 97.73
C LEU A 151 19.81 -29.57 96.95
N VAL A 152 18.59 -29.68 96.37
CA VAL A 152 17.51 -28.69 96.05
C VAL A 152 17.45 -27.96 94.68
N PRO A 153 16.29 -27.98 93.99
CA PRO A 153 15.96 -27.13 92.84
C PRO A 153 15.18 -25.86 93.24
N GLN A 154 15.47 -24.70 92.65
CA GLN A 154 14.68 -23.49 92.84
C GLN A 154 14.70 -22.53 91.64
N GLN A 155 13.53 -21.92 91.42
CA GLN A 155 13.23 -20.64 90.77
C GLN A 155 12.78 -20.62 89.29
N GLN A 156 11.45 -20.70 89.16
CA GLN A 156 10.67 -19.70 88.43
C GLN A 156 10.94 -18.29 88.99
N GLN A 157 11.20 -17.31 88.13
CA GLN A 157 10.66 -15.94 88.15
C GLN A 157 11.46 -15.05 87.19
N GLN A 158 10.87 -14.70 86.06
CA GLN A 158 11.10 -13.44 85.34
C GLN A 158 10.01 -13.24 84.26
N GLN A 159 8.79 -13.03 84.73
CA GLN A 159 7.81 -12.23 83.99
C GLN A 159 7.68 -10.93 84.78
N GLN A 160 8.13 -9.82 84.19
CA GLN A 160 7.62 -8.44 84.38
C GLN A 160 8.69 -7.47 83.87
N THR A 161 8.46 -6.91 82.69
CA THR A 161 8.59 -5.47 82.37
C THR A 161 8.39 -5.27 80.87
N LEU A 162 7.15 -5.03 80.45
CA LEU A 162 6.86 -4.26 79.24
C LEU A 162 5.66 -3.37 79.57
N GLY A 163 5.97 -2.09 79.74
CA GLY A 163 5.06 -1.08 80.24
C GLY A 163 3.97 -0.69 79.24
N MET A 164 2.79 -0.43 79.81
CA MET A 164 1.95 0.75 79.56
C MET A 164 2.01 1.34 78.15
N ILE A 165 1.27 0.73 77.22
CA ILE A 165 0.74 1.44 76.04
C ILE A 165 -0.78 1.56 76.27
N GLN A 166 -1.28 2.79 76.27
CA GLN A 166 -2.70 3.06 76.46
C GLN A 166 -3.54 2.40 75.36
N PRO A 167 -4.69 1.77 75.69
CA PRO A 167 -5.62 1.25 74.69
C PRO A 167 -6.32 2.44 74.03
N ASN A 168 -5.72 2.90 72.93
CA ASN A 168 -6.32 3.84 72.01
C ASN A 168 -7.56 3.18 71.40
N GLN A 169 -8.64 3.96 71.34
CA GLN A 169 -9.94 3.66 70.76
C GLN A 169 -9.88 2.60 69.65
N THR A 170 -10.26 1.37 69.96
CA THR A 170 -10.52 0.34 68.96
C THR A 170 -11.78 0.75 68.21
N ILE A 171 -11.62 1.52 67.13
CA ILE A 171 -12.65 1.66 66.11
C ILE A 171 -12.82 0.25 65.55
N SER A 172 -13.87 -0.43 66.01
CA SER A 172 -14.37 -1.66 65.42
C SER A 172 -14.90 -1.32 64.02
N VAL A 173 -13.99 -1.19 63.06
CA VAL A 173 -14.34 -1.26 61.64
C VAL A 173 -14.66 -2.72 61.40
N THR A 174 -15.93 -3.10 61.58
CA THR A 174 -16.42 -4.38 61.08
C THR A 174 -16.33 -4.33 59.56
N PHE A 175 -15.19 -4.77 59.02
CA PHE A 175 -15.04 -5.05 57.60
C PHE A 175 -16.01 -6.18 57.27
N ASP A 176 -17.07 -5.85 56.55
CA ASP A 176 -17.98 -6.84 55.99
C ASP A 176 -17.24 -7.60 54.88
N LEU A 177 -16.55 -8.67 55.27
CA LEU A 177 -15.77 -9.52 54.39
C LEU A 177 -16.63 -10.08 53.24
N ASN A 178 -17.93 -10.29 53.48
CA ASN A 178 -18.86 -10.80 52.47
C ASN A 178 -19.14 -9.76 51.38
N ALA A 179 -19.25 -8.48 51.74
CA ALA A 179 -19.40 -7.39 50.78
C ALA A 179 -18.17 -7.28 49.86
N LEU A 180 -16.95 -7.43 50.41
CA LEU A 180 -15.72 -7.40 49.62
C LEU A 180 -15.63 -8.60 48.66
N ILE A 181 -15.95 -9.81 49.13
CA ILE A 181 -15.95 -11.03 48.31
C ILE A 181 -16.98 -10.92 47.18
N ASN A 182 -18.17 -10.39 47.44
CA ASN A 182 -19.20 -10.19 46.43
C ASN A 182 -18.78 -9.14 45.39
N ALA A 183 -18.13 -8.05 45.81
CA ALA A 183 -17.62 -7.02 44.90
C ALA A 183 -16.48 -7.55 44.01
N GLU A 184 -15.67 -8.49 44.50
CA GLU A 184 -14.61 -9.12 43.70
C GLU A 184 -15.20 -10.10 42.67
N ARG A 185 -16.18 -10.93 43.08
CA ARG A 185 -16.91 -11.81 42.15
C ARG A 185 -17.62 -11.04 41.04
N GLU A 186 -18.24 -9.90 41.38
CA GLU A 186 -18.88 -9.06 40.38
C GLU A 186 -17.87 -8.45 39.40
N ARG A 187 -16.67 -8.09 39.88
CA ARG A 187 -15.58 -7.65 39.01
C ARG A 187 -15.11 -8.77 38.09
N GLU A 188 -14.87 -9.98 38.60
CA GLU A 188 -14.50 -11.15 37.79
C GLU A 188 -15.55 -11.43 36.70
N PHE A 189 -16.83 -11.45 37.07
CA PHE A 189 -17.93 -11.64 36.11
C PHE A 189 -17.97 -10.57 35.01
N ARG A 190 -17.74 -9.30 35.36
CA ARG A 190 -17.65 -8.21 34.37
C ARG A 190 -16.45 -8.39 33.44
N TYR A 191 -15.31 -8.83 33.95
CA TYR A 191 -14.12 -9.13 33.13
C TYR A 191 -14.36 -10.29 32.17
N GLU A 192 -14.99 -11.37 32.62
CA GLU A 192 -15.34 -12.51 31.76
C GLU A 192 -16.28 -12.08 30.61
N LYS A 193 -17.30 -11.28 30.91
CA LYS A 193 -18.21 -10.75 29.88
C LYS A 193 -17.49 -9.85 28.88
N LEU A 194 -16.59 -8.99 29.35
CA LEU A 194 -15.78 -8.12 28.50
C LEU A 194 -14.84 -8.94 27.59
N LEU A 195 -14.24 -10.01 28.11
CA LEU A 195 -13.42 -10.94 27.33
C LEU A 195 -14.24 -11.66 26.26
N GLU A 196 -15.48 -12.06 26.57
CA GLU A 196 -16.39 -12.66 25.59
C GLU A 196 -16.77 -11.68 24.48
N GLU A 197 -17.07 -10.42 24.81
CA GLU A 197 -17.34 -9.36 23.83
C GLU A 197 -16.13 -9.10 22.93
N PHE A 198 -14.92 -9.00 23.50
CA PHE A 198 -13.70 -8.87 22.72
C PHE A 198 -13.43 -10.07 21.81
N ALA A 199 -13.72 -11.30 22.26
CA ALA A 199 -13.57 -12.49 21.44
C ALA A 199 -14.50 -12.46 20.22
N LYS A 200 -15.74 -11.96 20.38
CA LYS A 200 -16.69 -11.76 19.27
C LYS A 200 -16.19 -10.72 18.28
N ASP A 201 -15.69 -9.59 18.75
CA ASP A 201 -15.13 -8.54 17.88
C ASP A 201 -13.90 -9.05 17.10
N ILE A 202 -13.01 -9.81 17.74
CA ILE A 202 -11.86 -10.44 17.08
C ILE A 202 -12.33 -11.41 15.99
N ALA A 203 -13.38 -12.20 16.23
CA ALA A 203 -13.93 -13.11 15.24
C ALA A 203 -14.51 -12.36 14.03
N ILE A 204 -15.23 -11.25 14.26
CA ILE A 204 -15.75 -10.38 13.19
C ILE A 204 -14.59 -9.81 12.37
N LEU A 205 -13.56 -9.26 13.02
CA LEU A 205 -12.39 -8.70 12.32
C LEU A 205 -11.65 -9.76 11.49
N LYS A 206 -11.46 -10.97 12.02
CA LYS A 206 -10.87 -12.08 11.26
C LYS A 206 -11.66 -12.42 10.01
N SER A 207 -13.00 -12.46 10.10
CA SER A 207 -13.85 -12.73 8.92
C SER A 207 -13.74 -11.63 7.85
N GLN A 208 -13.61 -10.37 8.28
CA GLN A 208 -13.44 -9.23 7.37
C GLN A 208 -12.09 -9.25 6.66
N ILE A 209 -11.01 -9.62 7.37
CA ILE A 209 -9.67 -9.77 6.78
C ILE A 209 -9.70 -10.80 5.65
N VAL A 210 -10.26 -12.00 5.90
CA VAL A 210 -10.37 -13.05 4.87
C VAL A 210 -11.18 -12.58 3.66
N SER A 211 -12.27 -11.84 3.88
CA SER A 211 -13.06 -11.25 2.79
C SER A 211 -12.24 -10.26 1.94
N LEU A 212 -11.42 -9.43 2.58
CA LEU A 212 -10.56 -8.47 1.90
C LEU A 212 -9.42 -9.15 1.13
N GLU A 213 -8.80 -10.18 1.71
CA GLU A 213 -7.77 -10.97 1.03
C GLU A 213 -8.30 -11.63 -0.25
N ASN A 214 -9.51 -12.19 -0.20
CA ASN A 214 -10.15 -12.76 -1.39
C ASN A 214 -10.44 -11.71 -2.46
N LYS A 215 -10.90 -10.52 -2.07
CA LYS A 215 -11.12 -9.40 -3.00
C LYS A 215 -9.81 -8.90 -3.62
N LEU A 216 -8.75 -8.83 -2.83
CA LEU A 216 -7.42 -8.44 -3.31
C LEU A 216 -6.86 -9.46 -4.31
N LYS A 217 -7.03 -10.76 -4.02
CA LYS A 217 -6.64 -11.83 -4.93
C LYS A 217 -7.40 -11.72 -6.26
N GLN A 218 -8.73 -11.58 -6.21
CA GLN A 218 -9.53 -11.40 -7.42
C GLN A 218 -9.08 -10.17 -8.24
N ALA A 219 -8.86 -9.03 -7.58
CA ALA A 219 -8.39 -7.82 -8.26
C ALA A 219 -6.99 -7.99 -8.88
N THR A 220 -6.14 -8.80 -8.24
CA THR A 220 -4.79 -9.11 -8.76
C THR A 220 -4.89 -10.01 -9.99
N ASP A 221 -5.74 -11.04 -9.95
CA ASP A 221 -6.02 -11.92 -11.08
C ASP A 221 -6.63 -11.14 -12.26
N ASP A 222 -7.57 -10.22 -11.98
CA ASP A 222 -8.16 -9.33 -12.98
C ASP A 222 -7.10 -8.40 -13.60
N LEU A 223 -6.20 -7.84 -12.80
CA LEU A 223 -5.12 -6.98 -13.29
C LEU A 223 -4.10 -7.75 -14.14
N GLU A 224 -3.79 -8.99 -13.76
CA GLU A 224 -2.92 -9.87 -14.53
C GLU A 224 -3.55 -10.24 -15.88
N ASN A 225 -4.87 -10.45 -15.90
CA ASN A 225 -5.63 -10.64 -17.14
C ASN A 225 -5.73 -9.37 -18.01
N LEU A 226 -5.63 -8.17 -17.41
CA LEU A 226 -5.60 -6.89 -18.13
C LEU A 226 -4.21 -6.54 -18.69
N LYS A 227 -3.12 -7.17 -18.21
CA LYS A 227 -1.80 -6.92 -18.81
C LYS A 227 -1.83 -7.38 -20.27
N PRO A 228 -1.48 -6.52 -21.23
CA PRO A 228 -1.44 -6.92 -22.62
C PRO A 228 -0.44 -8.07 -22.74
N LYS A 229 -0.93 -9.21 -23.22
CA LYS A 229 -0.11 -10.39 -23.42
C LYS A 229 1.05 -10.01 -24.34
N PRO A 230 2.31 -10.41 -24.06
CA PRO A 230 3.47 -10.04 -24.87
C PRO A 230 3.27 -10.26 -26.37
N GLU A 231 2.52 -11.31 -26.74
CA GLU A 231 2.17 -11.62 -28.12
C GLU A 231 1.29 -10.53 -28.78
N MET A 232 0.39 -9.88 -28.05
CA MET A 232 -0.43 -8.78 -28.58
C MET A 232 0.40 -7.52 -28.88
N LEU A 233 1.51 -7.32 -28.17
CA LEU A 233 2.44 -6.23 -28.45
C LEU A 233 3.06 -6.37 -29.85
N VAL A 234 3.24 -7.61 -30.33
CA VAL A 234 3.75 -7.89 -31.68
C VAL A 234 2.77 -7.40 -32.75
N LEU A 235 1.46 -7.55 -32.53
CA LEU A 235 0.45 -7.04 -33.46
C LEU A 235 0.41 -5.50 -33.49
N GLY A 236 0.60 -4.85 -32.34
CA GLY A 236 0.75 -3.39 -32.28
C GLY A 236 2.03 -2.88 -32.97
N GLU A 237 3.12 -3.64 -32.90
CA GLU A 237 4.35 -3.32 -33.62
C GLU A 237 4.19 -3.53 -35.14
N LEU A 238 3.46 -4.55 -35.60
CA LEU A 238 3.12 -4.75 -37.01
C LEU A 238 2.48 -3.50 -37.61
N ALA A 239 1.43 -2.98 -36.96
CA ALA A 239 0.73 -1.77 -37.38
C ALA A 239 1.68 -0.57 -37.46
N ARG A 240 2.53 -0.37 -36.45
CA ARG A 240 3.53 0.72 -36.44
C ARG A 240 4.56 0.58 -37.56
N GLN A 241 5.05 -0.63 -37.82
CA GLN A 241 6.05 -0.88 -38.86
C GLN A 241 5.46 -0.65 -40.24
N TYR A 242 4.18 -0.95 -40.42
CA TYR A 242 3.43 -0.56 -41.60
C TYR A 242 3.35 0.96 -41.75
N GLU A 243 2.92 1.71 -40.72
CA GLU A 243 2.91 3.19 -40.75
C GLU A 243 4.28 3.76 -41.12
N LYS A 244 5.34 3.19 -40.55
CA LYS A 244 6.73 3.58 -40.81
C LYS A 244 7.15 3.29 -42.26
N ALA A 245 6.79 2.14 -42.81
CA ALA A 245 7.09 1.77 -44.19
C ALA A 245 6.41 2.72 -45.18
N VAL A 246 5.12 2.99 -44.97
CA VAL A 246 4.34 3.94 -45.77
C VAL A 246 4.90 5.36 -45.66
N CYS A 247 5.23 5.82 -44.44
CA CYS A 247 5.89 7.12 -44.23
C CYS A 247 7.17 7.26 -45.03
N ARG A 248 8.00 6.20 -45.06
CA ARG A 248 9.26 6.21 -45.82
C ARG A 248 9.03 6.18 -47.32
N ALA A 249 8.04 5.44 -47.81
CA ALA A 249 7.69 5.40 -49.23
C ALA A 249 7.25 6.79 -49.75
N ILE A 250 6.50 7.54 -48.94
CA ILE A 250 5.91 8.82 -49.36
C ILE A 250 6.88 9.99 -49.12
N PHE A 251 7.50 10.06 -47.94
CA PHE A 251 8.29 11.21 -47.50
C PHE A 251 9.81 10.97 -47.51
N GLY A 252 10.26 9.73 -47.68
CA GLY A 252 11.68 9.35 -47.64
C GLY A 252 12.18 8.92 -46.25
N TYR A 253 13.41 8.39 -46.20
CA TYR A 253 13.97 7.68 -45.05
C TYR A 253 14.16 8.52 -43.77
N ASN A 254 14.32 9.84 -43.90
CA ASN A 254 14.62 10.75 -42.79
C ASN A 254 13.36 11.39 -42.16
N THR A 255 12.18 10.86 -42.48
CA THR A 255 10.92 11.44 -42.03
C THR A 255 10.53 10.88 -40.66
N ARG A 256 10.05 11.77 -39.77
CA ARG A 256 9.37 11.34 -38.54
C ARG A 256 8.18 10.47 -38.90
N ILE A 257 7.98 9.39 -38.13
CA ILE A 257 6.83 8.50 -38.33
C ILE A 257 5.57 9.28 -37.96
N PHE A 258 4.68 9.44 -38.93
CA PHE A 258 3.35 9.98 -38.71
C PHE A 258 2.36 8.83 -38.60
N THR A 259 1.29 9.02 -37.82
CA THR A 259 0.14 8.12 -37.91
C THR A 259 -0.51 8.26 -39.28
N LEU A 260 -1.20 7.24 -39.77
CA LEU A 260 -1.85 7.29 -41.10
C LEU A 260 -2.83 8.47 -41.19
N GLN A 261 -3.60 8.73 -40.12
CA GLN A 261 -4.45 9.92 -40.00
C GLN A 261 -3.65 11.24 -40.07
N GLY A 262 -2.45 11.26 -39.48
CA GLY A 262 -1.53 12.37 -39.60
C GLY A 262 -0.99 12.56 -41.01
N MET A 263 -0.91 11.50 -41.82
CA MET A 263 -0.46 11.57 -43.22
C MET A 263 -1.47 12.32 -44.08
N ASP A 264 -2.77 12.04 -43.95
CA ASP A 264 -3.82 12.76 -44.70
C ASP A 264 -3.72 14.27 -44.50
N SER A 265 -3.49 14.72 -43.26
CA SER A 265 -3.31 16.15 -42.97
C SER A 265 -2.05 16.76 -43.59
N ARG A 266 -0.99 15.96 -43.81
CA ARG A 266 0.32 16.42 -44.29
C ARG A 266 0.44 16.43 -45.81
N VAL A 267 -0.35 15.61 -46.50
CA VAL A 267 -0.39 15.59 -47.97
C VAL A 267 -1.35 16.64 -48.53
N ILE A 268 -2.27 17.17 -47.73
CA ILE A 268 -3.16 18.28 -48.13
C ILE A 268 -2.32 19.46 -48.62
N GLY A 269 -2.62 19.91 -49.84
CA GLY A 269 -1.92 21.04 -50.48
C GLY A 269 -0.61 20.68 -51.17
N LYS A 270 -0.24 19.39 -51.24
CA LYS A 270 0.98 18.90 -51.91
C LYS A 270 0.61 17.84 -52.97
N PRO A 271 0.35 18.24 -54.23
CA PRO A 271 -0.15 17.33 -55.27
C PRO A 271 0.70 16.06 -55.45
N GLU A 272 2.02 16.20 -55.50
CA GLU A 272 2.94 15.06 -55.69
C GLU A 272 2.84 14.02 -54.55
N LEU A 273 2.74 14.49 -53.30
CA LEU A 273 2.61 13.59 -52.14
C LEU A 273 1.20 13.01 -52.05
N SER A 274 0.19 13.76 -52.47
CA SER A 274 -1.19 13.28 -52.55
C SER A 274 -1.32 12.15 -53.58
N THR A 275 -0.66 12.26 -54.74
CA THR A 275 -0.64 11.20 -55.75
C THR A 275 0.06 9.96 -55.23
N LYS A 276 1.27 10.10 -54.65
CA LYS A 276 1.98 8.98 -54.02
C LYS A 276 1.16 8.32 -52.92
N TRP A 277 0.46 9.10 -52.10
CA TRP A 277 -0.39 8.57 -51.05
C TRP A 277 -1.59 7.80 -51.59
N ALA A 278 -2.23 8.31 -52.65
CA ALA A 278 -3.31 7.60 -53.32
C ALA A 278 -2.83 6.28 -53.96
N GLU A 279 -1.64 6.27 -54.56
CA GLU A 279 -1.01 5.06 -55.10
C GLU A 279 -0.73 4.03 -54.00
N GLU A 280 -0.19 4.46 -52.85
CA GLU A 280 0.04 3.56 -51.72
C GLU A 280 -1.26 3.02 -51.12
N LYS A 281 -2.29 3.85 -50.98
CA LYS A 281 -3.64 3.41 -50.58
C LYS A 281 -4.19 2.37 -51.55
N ALA A 282 -4.01 2.56 -52.86
CA ALA A 282 -4.49 1.63 -53.87
C ALA A 282 -3.80 0.26 -53.81
N LYS A 283 -2.48 0.20 -53.54
CA LYS A 283 -1.71 -1.07 -53.48
C LYS A 283 -2.23 -2.05 -52.44
N ILE A 284 -2.79 -1.55 -51.34
CA ILE A 284 -3.32 -2.37 -50.25
C ILE A 284 -4.85 -2.43 -50.24
N ASN A 285 -5.50 -1.85 -51.25
CA ASN A 285 -6.94 -1.67 -51.32
C ASN A 285 -7.52 -0.90 -50.11
N TRP A 286 -6.85 0.16 -49.65
CA TRP A 286 -7.19 0.89 -48.42
C TRP A 286 -8.69 1.19 -48.32
N ASP A 287 -9.30 0.79 -47.20
CA ASP A 287 -10.70 1.00 -46.86
C ASP A 287 -10.82 1.45 -45.38
N GLU A 288 -12.02 1.83 -44.97
CA GLU A 288 -12.29 2.30 -43.59
C GLU A 288 -12.08 1.17 -42.56
N ASP A 289 -12.36 -0.08 -42.94
CA ASP A 289 -12.19 -1.25 -42.08
C ASP A 289 -10.72 -1.50 -41.75
N LEU A 290 -9.83 -1.38 -42.73
CA LEU A 290 -8.38 -1.50 -42.52
C LEU A 290 -7.84 -0.39 -41.62
N GLU A 291 -8.38 0.82 -41.72
CA GLU A 291 -8.02 1.92 -40.82
C GLU A 291 -8.42 1.61 -39.37
N ILE A 292 -9.64 1.09 -39.18
CA ILE A 292 -10.14 0.63 -37.89
C ILE A 292 -9.25 -0.50 -37.34
N THR A 293 -8.92 -1.49 -38.17
CA THR A 293 -8.02 -2.60 -37.80
C THR A 293 -6.66 -2.06 -37.32
N ILE A 294 -6.03 -1.15 -38.06
CA ILE A 294 -4.75 -0.55 -37.66
C ILE A 294 -4.87 0.18 -36.31
N LYS A 295 -5.97 0.89 -36.08
CA LYS A 295 -6.23 1.57 -34.80
C LYS A 295 -6.36 0.57 -33.65
N ILE A 296 -7.14 -0.49 -33.82
CA ILE A 296 -7.31 -1.57 -32.83
C ILE A 296 -5.96 -2.23 -32.52
N LEU A 297 -5.16 -2.54 -33.54
CA LEU A 297 -3.83 -3.12 -33.34
C LEU A 297 -2.92 -2.18 -32.53
N LYS A 298 -3.01 -0.86 -32.75
CA LYS A 298 -2.21 0.14 -32.02
C LYS A 298 -2.64 0.34 -30.57
N GLU A 299 -3.91 0.10 -30.24
CA GLU A 299 -4.40 0.15 -28.85
C GLU A 299 -3.76 -0.94 -27.98
N ASN A 300 -3.33 -2.04 -28.61
CA ASN A 300 -2.61 -3.13 -27.95
C ASN A 300 -1.11 -2.84 -27.74
N ARG A 301 -0.63 -1.62 -28.01
CA ARG A 301 0.80 -1.27 -27.89
C ARG A 301 1.12 -0.66 -26.52
N LEU A 302 2.24 -1.09 -25.92
CA LEU A 302 2.89 -0.33 -24.86
C LEU A 302 3.80 0.76 -25.47
N PRO A 303 3.82 1.98 -24.91
CA PRO A 303 4.57 3.10 -25.48
C PRO A 303 6.07 2.84 -25.68
N PHE A 304 6.64 1.84 -24.99
CA PHE A 304 8.08 1.53 -24.96
C PHE A 304 8.46 0.09 -25.35
N SER A 305 7.52 -0.77 -25.79
CA SER A 305 7.87 -2.11 -26.26
C SER A 305 8.08 -2.13 -27.77
N HIS A 306 9.26 -2.63 -28.18
CA HIS A 306 9.59 -2.96 -29.56
C HIS A 306 10.05 -4.41 -29.59
N PRO A 307 9.12 -5.38 -29.46
CA PRO A 307 9.50 -6.77 -29.59
C PRO A 307 10.06 -6.98 -30.99
N LEU A 308 11.37 -7.22 -31.08
CA LEU A 308 12.04 -7.63 -32.31
C LEU A 308 12.16 -9.16 -32.41
N VAL A 309 11.90 -9.84 -31.29
CA VAL A 309 11.97 -11.28 -31.10
C VAL A 309 10.71 -11.76 -30.38
N THR A 310 10.40 -13.05 -30.52
CA THR A 310 9.32 -13.72 -29.79
C THR A 310 9.63 -13.80 -28.29
N ALA A 311 8.69 -14.30 -27.49
CA ALA A 311 8.93 -14.58 -26.07
C ALA A 311 10.09 -15.56 -25.84
N ASP A 312 10.34 -16.44 -26.80
CA ASP A 312 11.42 -17.44 -26.80
C ASP A 312 12.72 -16.90 -27.44
N ASN A 313 12.80 -15.59 -27.69
CA ASN A 313 13.94 -14.91 -28.31
C ASN A 313 14.23 -15.30 -29.78
N GLU A 314 13.24 -15.87 -30.47
CA GLU A 314 13.31 -16.18 -31.91
C GLU A 314 12.94 -14.97 -32.78
N PRO A 315 13.41 -14.86 -34.03
CA PRO A 315 12.96 -13.82 -34.95
C PRO A 315 11.44 -13.87 -35.18
N ILE A 316 10.79 -12.70 -35.21
CA ILE A 316 9.35 -12.62 -35.49
C ILE A 316 9.12 -12.93 -36.97
N THR A 317 8.49 -14.07 -37.27
CA THR A 317 8.15 -14.49 -38.65
C THR A 317 6.71 -14.12 -39.03
N LYS A 318 6.40 -14.09 -40.33
CA LYS A 318 5.03 -13.90 -40.84
C LYS A 318 4.06 -14.94 -40.29
N GLU A 319 4.48 -16.20 -40.28
CA GLU A 319 3.66 -17.31 -39.77
C GLU A 319 3.44 -17.21 -38.26
N TYR A 320 4.43 -16.71 -37.52
CA TYR A 320 4.28 -16.40 -36.10
C TYR A 320 3.23 -15.30 -35.87
N ILE A 321 3.27 -14.21 -36.63
CA ILE A 321 2.27 -13.13 -36.54
C ILE A 321 0.86 -13.65 -36.87
N LYS A 322 0.70 -14.47 -37.92
CA LYS A 322 -0.60 -15.09 -38.26
C LYS A 322 -1.11 -16.00 -37.14
N THR A 323 -0.21 -16.77 -36.53
CA THR A 323 -0.54 -17.67 -35.42
C THR A 323 -1.01 -16.88 -34.20
N ILE A 324 -0.29 -15.80 -33.85
CA ILE A 324 -0.70 -14.88 -32.78
C ILE A 324 -2.04 -14.23 -33.11
N ALA A 325 -2.21 -13.71 -34.32
CA ALA A 325 -3.45 -13.03 -34.73
C ALA A 325 -4.65 -13.96 -34.54
N LYS A 326 -4.57 -15.22 -35.00
CA LYS A 326 -5.62 -16.23 -34.80
C LYS A 326 -5.86 -16.58 -33.33
N LYS A 327 -4.80 -16.59 -32.51
CA LYS A 327 -4.89 -16.93 -31.08
C LYS A 327 -5.54 -15.81 -30.26
N HIS A 328 -5.25 -14.55 -30.57
CA HIS A 328 -5.57 -13.41 -29.71
C HIS A 328 -6.74 -12.56 -30.21
N ILE A 329 -6.97 -12.51 -31.50
CA ILE A 329 -8.20 -11.92 -32.06
C ILE A 329 -9.21 -13.06 -31.98
N THR A 330 -10.23 -12.91 -31.14
CA THR A 330 -11.13 -14.04 -30.86
C THR A 330 -12.37 -13.94 -31.73
N ASN A 331 -13.02 -15.07 -32.01
CA ASN A 331 -14.32 -15.09 -32.73
C ASN A 331 -15.44 -14.32 -32.00
N LYS A 332 -15.18 -13.80 -30.79
CA LYS A 332 -16.10 -12.95 -30.04
C LYS A 332 -16.07 -11.49 -30.52
N ASP A 333 -15.02 -11.08 -31.22
CA ASP A 333 -14.91 -9.73 -31.78
C ASP A 333 -15.71 -9.65 -33.09
N PRO A 334 -16.71 -8.76 -33.19
CA PRO A 334 -17.41 -8.56 -34.45
C PRO A 334 -16.41 -8.08 -35.52
N GLY A 335 -16.31 -8.80 -36.63
CA GLY A 335 -15.32 -8.52 -37.68
C GLY A 335 -13.99 -9.27 -37.55
N PHE A 336 -13.92 -10.33 -36.73
CA PHE A 336 -12.75 -11.21 -36.61
C PHE A 336 -12.14 -11.62 -37.95
N GLU A 337 -12.95 -12.17 -38.87
CA GLU A 337 -12.48 -12.61 -40.20
C GLU A 337 -11.92 -11.45 -41.02
N GLN A 338 -12.55 -10.28 -40.93
CA GLN A 338 -12.07 -9.07 -41.59
C GLN A 338 -10.73 -8.61 -41.02
N THR A 339 -10.58 -8.61 -39.70
CA THR A 339 -9.33 -8.23 -39.02
C THR A 339 -8.18 -9.16 -39.40
N LEU A 340 -8.43 -10.48 -39.50
CA LEU A 340 -7.42 -11.43 -39.97
C LEU A 340 -7.06 -11.22 -41.45
N SER A 341 -8.06 -10.95 -42.30
CA SER A 341 -7.84 -10.59 -43.70
C SER A 341 -6.97 -9.34 -43.82
N ASP A 342 -7.28 -8.31 -43.05
CA ASP A 342 -6.53 -7.04 -43.00
C ASP A 342 -5.09 -7.23 -42.50
N ILE A 343 -4.86 -8.06 -41.49
CA ILE A 343 -3.50 -8.41 -41.04
C ILE A 343 -2.71 -9.07 -42.17
N ASN A 344 -3.33 -9.98 -42.94
CA ASN A 344 -2.66 -10.60 -44.08
C ASN A 344 -2.35 -9.58 -45.18
N ARG A 345 -3.25 -8.61 -45.43
CA ARG A 345 -3.02 -7.49 -46.35
C ARG A 345 -1.84 -6.63 -45.90
N LEU A 346 -1.78 -6.27 -44.62
CA LEU A 346 -0.68 -5.49 -44.04
C LEU A 346 0.66 -6.22 -44.15
N LEU A 347 0.68 -7.53 -43.87
CA LEU A 347 1.88 -8.36 -44.00
C LEU A 347 2.38 -8.41 -45.45
N GLY A 348 1.49 -8.63 -46.42
CA GLY A 348 1.86 -8.61 -47.84
C GLY A 348 2.35 -7.24 -48.30
N ALA A 349 1.73 -6.16 -47.82
CA ALA A 349 2.16 -4.79 -48.10
C ALA A 349 3.56 -4.51 -47.53
N LEU A 350 3.82 -4.93 -46.29
CA LEU A 350 5.12 -4.77 -45.65
C LEU A 350 6.23 -5.50 -46.40
N GLU A 351 5.98 -6.71 -46.90
CA GLU A 351 6.92 -7.46 -47.73
C GLU A 351 7.27 -6.69 -49.01
N ASN A 352 6.27 -6.10 -49.67
CA ASN A 352 6.48 -5.28 -50.86
C ASN A 352 7.28 -4.00 -50.58
N HIS A 353 7.07 -3.39 -49.40
CA HIS A 353 7.75 -2.16 -49.01
C HIS A 353 9.20 -2.36 -48.57
N ASN A 354 9.55 -3.55 -48.08
CA ASN A 354 10.85 -3.77 -47.46
C ASN A 354 11.63 -4.92 -48.10
N LYS A 355 12.71 -4.55 -48.79
CA LYS A 355 13.84 -5.46 -49.00
C LYS A 355 14.65 -5.73 -47.71
N ASN A 356 14.39 -5.00 -46.60
CA ASN A 356 15.29 -4.88 -45.42
C ASN A 356 14.65 -4.91 -44.00
N THR A 357 13.44 -5.43 -43.72
CA THR A 357 12.87 -5.35 -42.32
C THR A 357 12.22 -6.60 -41.78
N LEU A 358 12.17 -6.66 -40.43
CA LEU A 358 11.48 -7.55 -39.47
C LEU A 358 11.67 -9.06 -39.67
N PHE A 359 11.61 -9.53 -40.92
CA PHE A 359 11.68 -10.93 -41.32
C PHE A 359 13.04 -11.31 -41.93
N LYS A 360 14.08 -10.49 -41.72
CA LYS A 360 15.43 -10.88 -42.10
C LYS A 360 15.98 -11.83 -41.04
N ASN A 361 16.19 -13.08 -41.44
CA ASN A 361 17.15 -13.98 -40.81
C ASN A 361 18.55 -13.36 -40.81
#